data_AF-A0A8T2IAG0-F1
#
_entry.id   AF-A0A8T2IAG0-F1
#
_cell.length_a   1.000
_cell.length_b   1.000
_cell.length_c   1.000
_cell.angle_alpha   90.00
_cell.angle_beta   90.00
_cell.angle_gamma   90.00
#
_symmetry.space_group_name_H-M   'P 1'
#
loop_
_entity.id
_entity.type
_entity.pdbx_description
1 polymer ?
#
loop_
_entity_poly.entity_id
_entity_poly.type
_entity_poly.pdbx_seq_one_letter_code
_entity_poly.pdbx_strand_id
1 'polypeptide(L)'
;MEVQSPPGHTVGYVVQSWNPFVPKYSLLTETREPVLKVVGPCVMSGCCGDINFQVKPLCESRSVGLISKQWSGLPKEIFTDADNFGIQFPKDLDVKMKAVLLGACFLLDYVFFERSRAKLERQTVIS
;
A
#
# COMPACT_ATOMS: atom_id res chain seq x y z
N MET A 1 7.65 3.26 8.04
CA MET A 1 6.54 3.33 9.02
C MET A 1 6.69 2.17 9.98
N GLU A 2 6.61 2.42 11.28
CA GLU A 2 6.60 1.39 12.31
C GLU A 2 5.15 1.01 12.63
N VAL A 3 4.89 -0.27 12.89
CA VAL A 3 3.57 -0.78 13.27
C VAL A 3 3.68 -1.33 14.70
N GLN A 4 2.84 -0.82 15.59
CA GLN A 4 2.84 -1.17 17.02
C GLN A 4 1.45 -1.65 17.47
N SER A 5 1.41 -2.59 18.42
CA SER A 5 0.20 -3.03 19.10
C SER A 5 0.54 -3.83 20.37
N PRO A 6 0.18 -3.37 21.58
CA PRO A 6 -0.34 -2.04 21.92
C PRO A 6 0.72 -0.93 21.68
N PRO A 7 0.40 0.35 21.85
CA PRO A 7 1.38 1.43 21.72
C PRO A 7 2.62 1.17 22.59
N GLY A 8 3.82 1.30 22.00
CA GLY A 8 5.08 0.96 22.65
C GLY A 8 5.55 -0.49 22.47
N HIS A 9 4.74 -1.37 21.87
CA HIS A 9 5.15 -2.72 21.47
C HIS A 9 5.19 -2.88 19.95
N THR A 10 6.38 -2.92 19.38
CA THR A 10 6.60 -3.02 17.94
C THR A 10 6.25 -4.41 17.41
N VAL A 11 5.35 -4.44 16.42
CA VAL A 11 4.98 -5.65 15.67
C VAL A 11 5.90 -5.83 14.46
N GLY A 12 6.27 -4.73 13.82
CA GLY A 12 7.21 -4.72 12.69
C GLY A 12 7.23 -3.40 11.95
N TYR A 13 7.77 -3.41 10.73
CA TYR A 13 8.03 -2.20 9.97
C TYR A 13 7.63 -2.34 8.50
N VAL A 14 7.19 -1.23 7.92
CA VAL A 14 6.99 -1.05 6.49
C VAL A 14 8.05 -0.07 5.99
N VAL A 15 8.95 -0.53 5.13
CA VAL A 15 10.07 0.27 4.61
C VAL A 15 9.93 0.40 3.10
N GLN A 16 10.02 1.61 2.59
CA GLN A 16 10.04 1.83 1.14
C GLN A 16 11.40 1.40 0.57
N SER A 17 11.38 0.57 -0.46
CA SER A 17 12.57 0.20 -1.23
C SER A 17 12.61 1.06 -2.49
N TRP A 18 13.75 1.70 -2.74
CA TRP A 18 13.90 2.54 -3.92
C TRP A 18 13.90 1.69 -5.19
N ASN A 19 13.08 2.10 -6.16
CA ASN A 19 13.07 1.57 -7.51
C ASN A 19 12.59 2.68 -8.46
N PRO A 20 13.23 2.85 -9.63
CA PRO A 20 12.99 3.99 -10.51
C PRO A 20 11.62 3.99 -11.20
N PHE A 21 10.94 2.84 -11.33
CA PHE A 21 9.73 2.72 -12.15
C PHE A 21 8.55 2.06 -11.45
N VAL A 22 8.79 1.40 -10.33
CA VAL A 22 7.77 0.60 -9.62
C VAL A 22 7.84 0.91 -8.12
N PRO A 23 6.75 1.33 -7.47
CA PRO A 23 6.74 1.50 -6.02
C PRO A 23 6.91 0.13 -5.35
N LYS A 24 7.95 -0.01 -4.53
CA LYS A 24 8.25 -1.23 -3.76
C LYS A 24 8.33 -0.91 -2.28
N TYR A 25 7.73 -1.76 -1.46
CA TYR A 25 7.82 -1.72 -0.01
C TYR A 25 8.21 -3.09 0.52
N SER A 26 9.06 -3.11 1.55
CA SER A 26 9.44 -4.32 2.27
C SER A 26 8.74 -4.33 3.63
N LEU A 27 8.17 -5.48 3.99
CA LEU A 27 7.57 -5.72 5.30
C LEU A 27 8.57 -6.48 6.15
N LEU A 28 8.93 -5.88 7.28
CA LEU A 28 9.95 -6.38 8.19
C LEU A 28 9.30 -6.77 9.52
N THR A 29 9.85 -7.78 10.18
CA THR A 29 9.50 -8.17 11.55
C THR A 29 9.95 -7.13 12.58
N GLU A 30 9.61 -7.35 13.84
CA GLU A 30 10.12 -6.58 15.00
C GLU A 30 11.65 -6.52 15.06
N THR A 31 12.34 -7.57 14.62
CA THR A 31 13.81 -7.66 14.55
C THR A 31 14.41 -7.01 13.30
N ARG A 32 13.57 -6.35 12.47
CA ARG A 32 13.95 -5.75 11.18
C ARG A 32 14.37 -6.76 10.12
N GLU A 33 13.95 -8.01 10.24
CA GLU A 33 14.16 -9.01 9.20
C GLU A 33 13.06 -8.90 8.13
N PRO A 34 13.41 -8.81 6.84
CA PRO A 34 12.42 -8.73 5.79
C PRO A 34 11.72 -10.08 5.62
N VAL A 35 10.39 -10.07 5.45
CA VAL A 35 9.58 -11.30 5.26
C VAL A 35 8.83 -11.27 3.93
N LEU A 36 8.23 -10.13 3.59
CA LEU A 36 7.43 -9.95 2.37
C LEU A 36 7.76 -8.63 1.69
N LYS A 37 7.38 -8.54 0.42
CA LYS A 37 7.45 -7.33 -0.39
C LYS A 37 6.06 -6.99 -0.92
N VAL A 38 5.72 -5.71 -0.92
CA VAL A 38 4.56 -5.15 -1.62
C VAL A 38 5.06 -4.43 -2.85
N VAL A 39 4.58 -4.84 -4.02
CA VAL A 39 5.01 -4.32 -5.33
C VAL A 39 3.80 -3.74 -6.04
N GLY A 40 3.81 -2.43 -6.26
CA GLY A 40 2.72 -1.77 -6.97
C GLY A 40 2.81 -1.91 -8.48
N PRO A 41 1.84 -1.31 -9.21
CA PRO A 41 1.82 -1.33 -10.66
C PRO A 41 3.00 -0.52 -11.24
N CYS A 42 3.43 -0.90 -12.43
CA CYS A 42 4.47 -0.15 -13.14
C CYS A 42 3.88 1.18 -13.65
N VAL A 43 4.58 2.29 -13.41
CA VAL A 43 4.13 3.62 -13.86
C VAL A 43 4.08 3.71 -15.39
N MET A 44 4.82 2.85 -16.10
CA MET A 44 4.87 2.80 -17.56
C MET A 44 3.68 2.07 -18.19
N SER A 45 2.89 1.31 -17.43
CA SER A 45 1.64 0.72 -17.93
C SER A 45 0.51 1.73 -17.73
N GLY A 46 -0.03 2.28 -18.82
CA GLY A 46 -1.09 3.29 -18.80
C GLY A 46 -2.23 2.95 -17.85
N CYS A 47 -2.46 3.80 -16.85
CA CYS A 47 -3.46 3.57 -15.81
C CYS A 47 -4.88 3.87 -16.32
N CYS A 48 -5.64 2.82 -16.64
CA CYS A 48 -7.10 2.82 -16.73
C CYS A 48 -7.64 1.59 -15.96
N GLY A 49 -7.97 1.74 -14.68
CA GLY A 49 -8.63 0.68 -13.88
C GLY A 49 -8.21 0.59 -12.41
N ASP A 50 -8.66 -0.47 -11.73
CA ASP A 50 -8.33 -0.83 -10.35
C ASP A 50 -6.80 -0.86 -10.10
N ILE A 51 -6.37 -0.33 -8.96
CA ILE A 51 -4.95 -0.29 -8.60
C ILE A 51 -4.62 -1.49 -7.74
N ASN A 52 -3.69 -2.32 -8.23
CA ASN A 52 -3.32 -3.59 -7.60
C ASN A 52 -1.86 -3.58 -7.14
N PHE A 53 -1.64 -3.79 -5.85
CA PHE A 53 -0.34 -3.99 -5.24
C PHE A 53 -0.15 -5.45 -4.86
N GLN A 54 0.80 -6.12 -5.50
CA GLN A 54 1.08 -7.54 -5.31
C GLN A 54 1.89 -7.76 -4.04
N VAL A 55 1.47 -8.71 -3.21
CA VAL A 55 2.24 -9.17 -2.05
C VAL A 55 3.06 -10.38 -2.48
N LYS A 56 4.39 -10.26 -2.43
CA LYS A 56 5.34 -11.25 -2.91
C LYS A 56 6.30 -11.69 -1.80
N PRO A 57 6.81 -12.93 -1.87
CA PRO A 57 7.94 -13.35 -1.05
C PRO A 57 9.21 -12.58 -1.44
N LEU A 58 10.25 -12.67 -0.62
CA LEU A 58 11.52 -11.96 -0.82
C LEU A 58 12.21 -12.26 -2.14
N CYS A 59 12.08 -13.51 -2.61
CA CYS A 59 12.60 -13.98 -3.89
C CYS A 59 11.83 -13.42 -5.11
N GLU A 60 10.81 -12.59 -4.88
CA GLU A 60 9.99 -11.95 -5.92
C GLU A 60 9.34 -12.95 -6.89
N SER A 61 9.10 -14.17 -6.42
CA SER A 61 8.37 -15.21 -7.17
C SER A 61 6.88 -14.89 -7.27
N ARG A 62 6.03 -15.92 -7.42
CA ARG A 62 4.57 -15.75 -7.61
C ARG A 62 3.96 -14.95 -6.46
N SER A 63 3.03 -14.05 -6.80
CA SER A 63 2.25 -13.29 -5.80
C SER A 63 1.52 -14.25 -4.86
N VAL A 64 1.63 -14.00 -3.56
CA VAL A 64 1.02 -14.78 -2.47
C VAL A 64 -0.13 -14.04 -1.81
N GLY A 65 -0.31 -12.76 -2.13
CA GLY A 65 -1.43 -11.94 -1.68
C GLY A 65 -1.59 -10.70 -2.55
N LEU A 66 -2.54 -9.84 -2.19
CA LEU A 66 -2.92 -8.67 -2.98
C LEU A 66 -3.45 -7.58 -2.06
N ILE A 67 -3.06 -6.33 -2.30
CA ILE A 67 -3.79 -5.15 -1.83
C ILE A 67 -4.39 -4.52 -3.08
N SER A 68 -5.71 -4.43 -3.15
CA SER A 68 -6.43 -3.88 -4.30
C SER A 68 -7.25 -2.66 -3.89
N LYS A 69 -7.17 -1.60 -4.68
CA LYS A 69 -8.10 -0.48 -4.60
C LYS A 69 -9.08 -0.57 -5.76
N GLN A 70 -10.36 -0.76 -5.44
CA GLN A 70 -11.40 -0.77 -6.46
C GLN A 70 -11.75 0.66 -6.86
N TRP A 71 -11.72 0.94 -8.16
CA TRP A 71 -12.29 2.15 -8.76
C TRP A 71 -13.66 1.77 -9.31
N SER A 72 -14.72 1.99 -8.53
CA SER A 72 -16.10 1.89 -9.01
C SER A 72 -16.35 2.95 -10.08
N GLY A 73 -16.15 2.57 -11.35
CA GLY A 73 -16.05 3.47 -12.49
C GLY A 73 -17.22 4.44 -12.68
N LEU A 74 -16.91 5.74 -12.64
CA LEU A 74 -17.36 6.87 -13.47
C LEU A 74 -17.01 8.17 -12.72
N PRO A 75 -16.82 9.33 -13.37
CA PRO A 75 -16.25 10.56 -12.77
C PRO A 75 -17.26 11.31 -11.87
N LYS A 76 -18.02 10.58 -11.05
CA LYS A 76 -19.07 11.07 -10.15
C LYS A 76 -18.69 10.95 -8.68
N GLU A 77 -17.41 10.85 -8.34
CA GLU A 77 -16.94 10.90 -6.95
C GLU A 77 -15.91 12.01 -6.76
N ILE A 78 -16.34 13.24 -7.03
CA ILE A 78 -15.76 14.41 -6.36
C ILE A 78 -16.25 14.45 -4.88
N PHE A 79 -17.12 13.53 -4.44
CA PHE A 79 -17.86 13.67 -3.17
C PHE A 79 -18.13 12.41 -2.33
N THR A 80 -17.47 11.28 -2.55
CA THR A 80 -17.57 10.15 -1.60
C THR A 80 -16.18 9.66 -1.19
N ASP A 81 -15.77 10.08 0.00
CA ASP A 81 -14.45 9.93 0.64
C ASP A 81 -14.15 8.49 1.12
N ALA A 82 -14.70 7.48 0.45
CA ALA A 82 -14.64 6.07 0.88
C ALA A 82 -13.91 5.20 -0.15
N ASP A 83 -12.58 5.24 -0.09
CA ASP A 83 -11.75 4.34 -0.87
C ASP A 83 -11.92 2.89 -0.40
N ASN A 84 -12.48 2.03 -1.25
CA ASN A 84 -12.67 0.60 -0.95
C ASN A 84 -11.36 -0.17 -1.19
N PHE A 85 -10.57 -0.35 -0.11
CA PHE A 85 -9.39 -1.20 -0.11
C PHE A 85 -9.73 -2.64 0.29
N GLY A 86 -9.23 -3.59 -0.49
CA GLY A 86 -9.27 -5.02 -0.19
C GLY A 86 -7.85 -5.55 0.07
N ILE A 87 -7.70 -6.41 1.07
CA ILE A 87 -6.42 -7.11 1.36
C ILE A 87 -6.66 -8.61 1.34
N GLN A 88 -5.90 -9.31 0.49
CA GLN A 88 -5.82 -10.76 0.46
C GLN A 88 -4.53 -11.21 1.15
N PHE A 89 -4.68 -11.83 2.31
CA PHE A 89 -3.56 -12.38 3.07
C PHE A 89 -3.17 -13.76 2.55
N PRO A 90 -1.87 -14.11 2.53
CA PRO A 90 -1.44 -15.49 2.42
C PRO A 90 -2.00 -16.32 3.59
N LYS A 91 -2.44 -17.55 3.31
CA LYS A 91 -3.11 -18.42 4.30
C LYS A 91 -2.26 -18.64 5.56
N ASP A 92 -0.98 -18.94 5.36
CA ASP A 92 -0.04 -19.30 6.42
C ASP A 92 0.79 -18.10 6.92
N LEU A 93 0.34 -16.86 6.65
CA LEU A 93 1.04 -15.67 7.11
C LEU A 93 0.83 -15.45 8.62
N ASP A 94 1.92 -15.19 9.33
CA ASP A 94 1.90 -14.82 10.75
C ASP A 94 0.95 -13.64 11.01
N VAL A 95 0.22 -13.68 12.12
CA VAL A 95 -0.72 -12.63 12.53
C VAL A 95 -0.02 -11.27 12.68
N LYS A 96 1.22 -11.23 13.20
CA LYS A 96 2.04 -10.02 13.26
C LYS A 96 2.28 -9.45 11.85
N MET A 97 2.55 -10.31 10.87
CA MET A 97 2.71 -9.87 9.48
C MET A 97 1.42 -9.47 8.79
N LYS A 98 0.28 -10.03 9.17
CA LYS A 98 -1.02 -9.51 8.72
C LYS A 98 -1.23 -8.07 9.22
N ALA A 99 -0.89 -7.78 10.47
CA ALA A 99 -0.96 -6.43 11.02
C ALA A 99 -0.01 -5.45 10.31
N VAL A 100 1.23 -5.88 10.01
CA VAL A 100 2.17 -5.04 9.25
C VAL A 100 1.72 -4.82 7.80
N LEU A 101 1.11 -5.82 7.16
CA LEU A 101 0.52 -5.66 5.83
C LEU A 101 -0.68 -4.70 5.84
N LEU A 102 -1.51 -4.75 6.88
CA LEU A 102 -2.58 -3.77 7.10
C LEU A 102 -2.00 -2.35 7.27
N GLY A 103 -0.93 -2.21 8.06
CA GLY A 103 -0.17 -0.95 8.15
C GLY A 103 0.34 -0.49 6.80
N ALA A 104 0.86 -1.38 5.96
CA ALA A 104 1.29 -1.04 4.61
C ALA A 104 0.14 -0.54 3.74
N CYS A 105 -1.07 -1.10 3.90
CA CYS A 105 -2.26 -0.60 3.22
C CYS A 105 -2.57 0.86 3.61
N PHE A 106 -2.53 1.20 4.90
CA PHE A 106 -2.71 2.59 5.35
C PHE A 106 -1.61 3.52 4.83
N LEU A 107 -0.36 3.06 4.80
CA LEU A 107 0.73 3.85 4.23
C LEU A 107 0.52 4.12 2.73
N LEU A 108 0.05 3.11 1.98
CA LEU A 108 -0.25 3.27 0.56
C LEU A 108 -1.38 4.28 0.36
N ASP A 109 -2.44 4.21 1.16
CA ASP A 109 -3.55 5.15 1.12
C ASP A 109 -3.06 6.60 1.32
N TYR A 110 -2.30 6.84 2.39
CA TYR A 110 -1.70 8.14 2.69
C TYR A 110 -0.77 8.65 1.56
N VAL A 111 0.13 7.80 1.06
CA VAL A 111 1.13 8.21 0.06
C VAL A 111 0.50 8.49 -1.31
N PHE A 112 -0.52 7.73 -1.72
CA PHE A 112 -1.12 7.84 -3.05
C PHE A 112 -2.33 8.79 -3.09
N PHE A 113 -3.15 8.90 -2.05
CA PHE A 113 -4.42 9.65 -2.10
C PHE A 113 -4.36 11.01 -1.40
N GLU A 114 -3.81 11.11 -0.19
CA GLU A 114 -3.72 12.41 0.50
C GLU A 114 -2.78 13.39 -0.22
N ARG A 115 -1.64 12.90 -0.75
CA ARG A 115 -0.74 13.73 -1.57
C ARG A 115 -1.36 14.22 -2.88
N SER A 116 -2.33 13.48 -3.42
CA SER A 116 -3.04 13.87 -4.65
C SER A 116 -4.05 14.98 -4.36
N ARG A 117 -4.77 14.93 -3.22
CA ARG A 117 -5.69 15.99 -2.77
C ARG A 117 -4.98 17.29 -2.40
N ALA A 118 -3.85 17.21 -1.68
CA ALA A 118 -3.06 18.40 -1.32
C ALA A 118 -2.48 19.16 -2.52
N LYS A 119 -2.35 18.50 -3.68
CA LYS A 119 -1.91 19.14 -4.93
C LYS A 119 -3.06 19.86 -5.65
N LEU A 120 -4.30 19.39 -5.48
CA LEU A 120 -5.50 19.98 -6.06
C LEU A 120 -5.89 21.28 -5.33
N GLU A 121 -5.85 21.28 -3.99
CA GLU A 121 -6.17 22.48 -3.19
C GLU A 121 -5.20 23.64 -3.44
N ARG A 122 -3.91 23.35 -3.71
CA ARG A 122 -2.94 24.39 -4.08
C ARG A 122 -3.16 25.00 -5.46
N GLN A 123 -3.89 24.34 -6.37
CA GLN A 123 -4.21 24.91 -7.68
C GLN A 123 -5.48 25.78 -7.63
N THR A 124 -6.44 25.49 -6.74
CA THR A 124 -7.68 26.26 -6.64
C THR A 124 -7.50 27.61 -5.92
N VAL A 125 -6.45 27.78 -5.12
CA VAL A 125 -6.14 29.05 -4.43
C VAL A 125 -5.37 30.04 -5.33
N ILE A 126 -4.96 29.63 -6.54
CA ILE A 126 -4.22 30.46 -7.50
C ILE A 126 -5.03 30.67 -8.80
N SER A 127 -6.36 30.49 -8.75
CA SER A 127 -7.29 30.79 -9.85
C SER A 127 -8.21 31.94 -9.51
#